data_AF-A0A4Q5CA61-F1
#
_entry.id   AF-A0A4Q5CA61-F1
#
_cell.length_a   1.000
_cell.length_b   1.000
_cell.length_c   1.000
_cell.angle_alpha   90.00
_cell.angle_beta   90.00
_cell.angle_gamma   90.00
#
_symmetry.space_group_name_H-M   'P 1'
#
loop_
_entity.id
_entity.type
_entity.pdbx_description
1 polymer ?
#
loop_
_entity_poly.entity_id
_entity_poly.type
_entity_poly.pdbx_seq_one_letter_code
_entity_poly.pdbx_strand_id
1 'polypeptide(L)' 'MGIDLSRFKVVHGDKVFNAIALMEVHMPENVEWDKRDMVLKPKFIDILAINEDGNIISIHDEAWTFQFIPIVGK' A
#
# COMPACT_ATOMS: atom_id res chain seq x y z
N MET A 1 0.99 -6.93 -12.67
CA MET A 1 -0.05 -7.73 -11.98
C MET A 1 0.01 -7.30 -10.52
N GLY A 2 -1.02 -6.64 -9.98
CA GLY A 2 -1.02 -6.13 -8.61
C GLY A 2 -1.41 -7.19 -7.58
N ILE A 3 -1.07 -6.96 -6.31
CA ILE A 3 -1.51 -7.78 -5.18
C ILE A 3 -2.90 -7.30 -4.75
N ASP A 4 -3.87 -8.21 -4.69
CA ASP A 4 -5.24 -7.89 -4.29
C ASP A 4 -5.32 -7.38 -2.84
N LEU A 5 -5.96 -6.22 -2.68
CA LEU A 5 -6.24 -5.58 -1.40
C LEU A 5 -7.74 -5.33 -1.19
N SER A 6 -8.62 -5.87 -2.03
CA SER A 6 -10.07 -5.64 -1.98
C SER A 6 -10.74 -5.96 -0.65
N ARG A 7 -10.08 -6.75 0.20
CA ARG A 7 -10.52 -7.10 1.56
C ARG A 7 -10.12 -6.08 2.62
N PHE A 8 -9.52 -4.95 2.23
CA PHE A 8 -9.03 -3.94 3.14
C PHE A 8 -9.61 -2.56 2.80
N LYS A 9 -9.77 -1.75 3.84
CA LYS A 9 -9.73 -0.30 3.69
C LYS A 9 -8.28 0.16 3.86
N VAL A 10 -7.91 1.23 3.18
CA VAL A 10 -6.60 1.87 3.35
C VAL A 10 -6.80 3.26 3.93
N VAL A 11 -6.09 3.54 5.02
CA VAL A 11 -5.97 4.87 5.61
C VAL A 11 -4.71 5.51 5.06
N HIS A 12 -4.84 6.73 4.55
CA HIS A 12 -3.73 7.55 4.07
C HIS A 12 -4.04 9.02 4.34
N GLY A 13 -3.15 9.70 5.06
CA GLY A 13 -3.43 11.03 5.61
C GLY A 13 -4.62 11.01 6.57
N ASP A 14 -5.58 11.90 6.35
CA ASP A 14 -6.83 12.03 7.11
C ASP A 14 -8.01 11.30 6.45
N LYS A 15 -7.76 10.50 5.40
CA LYS A 15 -8.80 9.86 4.59
C LYS A 15 -8.76 8.34 4.67
N VAL A 16 -9.93 7.74 4.44
CA VAL A 16 -10.11 6.29 4.36
C VAL A 16 -10.69 5.93 3.00
N PHE A 17 -10.02 5.03 2.29
CA PHE A 17 -10.38 4.57 0.96
C PHE A 17 -10.71 3.07 0.97
N ASN A 18 -11.49 2.60 -0.01
CA ASN A 18 -11.59 1.15 -0.26
C ASN A 18 -10.41 0.73 -1.12
N ALA A 19 -9.53 -0.13 -0.60
CA ALA A 19 -8.37 -0.56 -1.36
C ALA A 19 -8.77 -1.52 -2.48
N ILE A 20 -8.06 -1.46 -3.61
CA ILE A 20 -8.22 -2.39 -4.73
C ILE A 20 -6.98 -3.28 -4.82
N ALA A 21 -5.80 -2.67 -4.99
CA ALA A 21 -4.58 -3.41 -5.20
C ALA A 21 -3.32 -2.62 -4.81
N LEU A 22 -2.28 -3.36 -4.41
CA LEU A 22 -0.91 -2.87 -4.36
C LEU A 22 -0.27 -3.12 -5.73
N MET A 23 0.11 -2.04 -6.41
CA MET A 23 0.55 -2.07 -7.79
C MET A 23 2.07 -2.21 -7.90
N GLU A 24 2.82 -1.42 -7.13
CA GLU A 24 4.28 -1.42 -7.12
C GLU A 24 4.83 -1.28 -5.69
N VAL A 25 6.02 -1.84 -5.48
CA VAL A 25 6.78 -1.76 -4.22
C VAL A 25 8.20 -1.31 -4.57
N HIS A 26 8.57 -0.12 -4.13
CA HIS A 26 9.91 0.42 -4.33
C HIS A 26 10.73 0.21 -3.07
N MET A 27 11.78 -0.60 -3.19
CA MET A 27 12.75 -0.79 -2.12
C MET A 27 13.72 0.42 -2.05
N PRO A 28 14.40 0.62 -0.92
CA PRO A 28 15.46 1.62 -0.82
C PRO A 28 16.54 1.43 -1.89
N GLU A 29 17.19 2.51 -2.29
CA GLU A 29 18.39 2.43 -3.14
C GLU A 29 19.57 1.88 -2.30
N ASN A 30 20.47 1.11 -2.92
CA ASN A 30 21.65 0.49 -2.29
C ASN A 30 21.36 -0.64 -1.30
N VAL A 31 20.32 -1.43 -1.55
CA VAL A 31 20.08 -2.67 -0.80
C VAL A 31 21.17 -3.70 -1.12
N GLU A 32 21.96 -4.06 -0.11
CA GLU A 32 22.85 -5.22 -0.16
C GLU A 32 22.04 -6.51 0.02
N TRP A 33 21.50 -7.03 -1.09
CA TRP A 33 20.61 -8.20 -1.11
C TRP A 33 21.23 -9.47 -0.50
N ASP A 34 22.56 -9.56 -0.43
CA ASP A 34 23.29 -10.71 0.08
C ASP A 34 23.37 -10.74 1.62
N LYS A 35 23.06 -9.63 2.31
CA LYS A 35 23.04 -9.55 3.78
C LYS A 35 21.69 -10.03 4.32
N ARG A 36 21.63 -11.31 4.69
CA ARG A 36 20.42 -11.99 5.20
C ARG A 36 19.93 -11.53 6.57
N ASP A 37 20.75 -10.80 7.34
CA ASP A 37 20.42 -10.37 8.70
C ASP A 37 19.69 -9.02 8.77
N MET A 38 19.29 -8.44 7.62
CA MET A 38 18.69 -7.10 7.56
C MET A 38 17.21 -7.18 7.13
N VAL A 39 16.31 -6.67 7.98
CA VAL A 39 14.89 -6.52 7.62
C VAL A 39 14.77 -5.32 6.68
N LEU A 40 14.63 -5.62 5.38
CA LEU A 40 14.43 -4.62 4.35
C LEU A 40 12.95 -4.23 4.29
N LYS A 41 12.68 -2.94 4.50
CA LYS A 41 11.34 -2.38 4.41
C LYS A 41 11.19 -1.61 3.09
N PRO A 42 10.04 -1.70 2.41
CA PRO A 42 9.73 -0.83 1.27
C PRO A 42 9.86 0.64 1.64
N LYS A 43 10.35 1.45 0.71
CA LYS A 43 10.41 2.90 0.83
C LYS A 43 9.13 3.55 0.33
N PHE A 44 8.69 3.20 -0.88
CA PHE A 44 7.44 3.70 -1.49
C PHE A 44 6.58 2.52 -1.96
N ILE A 45 5.27 2.76 -2.01
CA ILE A 45 4.30 1.83 -2.61
C ILE A 45 3.27 2.59 -3.42
N ASP A 46 2.70 1.89 -4.42
CA ASP A 46 1.58 2.36 -5.22
C ASP A 46 0.30 1.62 -4.85
N ILE A 47 -0.69 2.35 -4.32
CA ILE A 47 -1.99 1.79 -3.96
C ILE A 47 -3.06 2.30 -4.90
N LEU A 48 -3.77 1.37 -5.53
CA LEU A 48 -5.01 1.64 -6.24
C LEU A 48 -6.17 1.55 -5.25
N ALA A 49 -7.01 2.58 -5.16
CA ALA A 49 -8.12 2.65 -4.23
C ALA A 49 -9.32 3.39 -4.81
N ILE A 50 -10.49 3.23 -4.19
CA ILE A 50 -11.71 3.97 -4.51
C ILE A 50 -11.91 5.06 -3.44
N ASN A 51 -12.05 6.30 -3.89
CA ASN A 51 -12.33 7.45 -3.02
C ASN A 51 -13.82 7.60 -2.68
N GLU A 52 -14.15 8.59 -1.86
CA GLU A 52 -15.53 8.84 -1.39
C GLU A 52 -16.51 9.18 -2.53
N ASP A 53 -16.01 9.74 -3.64
CA ASP A 53 -16.81 10.03 -4.83
C ASP A 53 -17.03 8.80 -5.73
N GLY A 54 -16.43 7.66 -5.39
CA GLY A 54 -16.47 6.45 -6.22
C GLY A 54 -15.43 6.41 -7.34
N ASN A 55 -14.47 7.34 -7.37
CA ASN A 55 -13.40 7.37 -8.37
C ASN A 55 -12.27 6.39 -8.00
N ILE A 56 -11.75 5.70 -9.00
CA ILE A 56 -10.51 4.93 -8.87
C ILE A 56 -9.33 5.90 -8.94
N ILE A 57 -8.51 5.90 -7.90
CA ILE A 57 -7.31 6.72 -7.77
C ILE A 57 -6.07 5.85 -7.52
N SER A 58 -4.92 6.33 -7.95
CA SER A 58 -3.61 5.74 -7.63
C SER A 58 -2.87 6.67 -6.68
N ILE A 59 -2.38 6.14 -5.56
CA ILE A 59 -1.64 6.88 -4.54
C ILE A 59 -0.23 6.31 -4.48
N HIS A 60 0.76 7.12 -4.90
CA HIS A 60 2.19 6.84 -4.75
C HIS A 60 2.70 7.63 -3.55
N ASP A 61 3.15 6.95 -2.49
CA ASP A 61 3.72 7.62 -1.33
C ASP A 61 4.62 6.68 -0.50
N GLU A 62 5.27 7.21 0.52
CA GLU A 62 6.12 6.44 1.42
C GLU A 62 5.33 5.33 2.12
N ALA A 63 5.87 4.11 2.13
CA ALA A 63 5.14 2.92 2.58
C ALA A 63 4.63 3.00 4.02
N TRP A 64 5.27 3.80 4.87
CA TRP A 64 4.92 3.96 6.28
C TRP A 64 3.68 4.85 6.51
N THR A 65 3.25 5.62 5.51
CA THR A 65 2.09 6.52 5.61
C THR A 65 0.76 5.79 5.43
N PHE A 66 0.80 4.53 4.98
CA PHE A 66 -0.39 3.71 4.74
C PHE A 66 -0.68 2.78 5.93
N GLN A 67 -1.96 2.67 6.28
CA GLN A 67 -2.45 1.63 7.18
C GLN A 67 -3.59 0.85 6.53
N PHE A 68 -3.53 -0.49 6.59
CA PHE A 68 -4.56 -1.36 6.01
C PHE A 68 -5.42 -1.96 7.12
N ILE A 69 -6.72 -1.70 7.05
CA ILE A 69 -7.70 -2.18 8.02
C ILE A 69 -8.52 -3.28 7.34
N PRO A 70 -8.52 -4.53 7.84
CA PRO A 70 -9.30 -5.60 7.25
C PRO A 70 -10.80 -5.27 7.33
N ILE A 71 -11.53 -5.54 6.25
CA ILE A 71 -12.98 -5.50 6.24
C ILE A 71 -13.46 -6.79 6.87
N VAL A 72 -13.76 -6.74 8.17
CA VAL A 72 -14.35 -7.86 8.89
C VAL A 72 -15.84 -7.88 8.58
N GLY A 73 -16.33 -8.98 8.02
CA GLY A 73 -17.77 -9.21 7.86
C GLY A 73 -18.47 -9.30 9.21
N LYS A 74 -19.81 -9.23 9.21
CA LYS A 74 -20.58 -9.84 10.29
C LYS A 74 -20.55 -11.36 10.16
#